data_AF-A0A260PXT7-F1
#
_entry.id   AF-A0A260PXT7-F1
#
_cell.length_a   1.000
_cell.length_b   1.000
_cell.length_c   1.000
_cell.angle_alpha   90.00
_cell.angle_beta   90.00
_cell.angle_gamma   90.00
#
_symmetry.space_group_name_H-M   'P 1'
#
loop_
_entity.id
_entity.type
_entity.pdbx_description
1 polymer ?
#
loop_
_entity_poly.entity_id
_entity_poly.type
_entity_poly.pdbx_seq_one_letter_code
_entity_poly.pdbx_strand_id
1 'polypeptide(L)'
;MSEQDSLYYRLGGLESVKFLARILVTRAMLNPTIGHIWNHKTEAEVQEEISGFVEFLGMHWGGPHTYHGPDMATSHRGMGITEEYWDALFADIVTPAYEEFGIPRREAEEVDAFLRSFKSVIVGSPTFKEVLTANPDMDVMEGMKSVGVIWPARASAQSQ
;
A
#
# COMPACT_ATOMS: atom_id res chain seq x y z
N MET A 1 -16.76 -17.29 13.86
CA MET A 1 -16.41 -17.55 12.45
C MET A 1 -15.25 -18.52 12.45
N SER A 2 -15.33 -19.60 11.67
CA SER A 2 -14.21 -20.53 11.55
C SER A 2 -13.11 -19.89 10.70
N GLU A 3 -11.85 -20.33 10.82
CA GLU A 3 -10.76 -19.83 9.96
C GLU A 3 -11.12 -19.95 8.47
N GLN A 4 -11.88 -20.98 8.07
CA GLN A 4 -12.33 -21.19 6.69
C GLN A 4 -13.34 -20.16 6.17
N ASP A 5 -13.94 -19.33 7.03
CA ASP A 5 -14.87 -18.27 6.63
C ASP A 5 -14.15 -16.92 6.36
N SER A 6 -12.83 -16.87 6.55
CA SER A 6 -12.05 -15.65 6.37
C SER A 6 -12.04 -15.19 4.91
N LEU A 7 -11.77 -13.90 4.68
CA LEU A 7 -11.67 -13.36 3.33
C LEU A 7 -10.59 -14.08 2.53
N TYR A 8 -9.49 -14.47 3.17
CA TYR A 8 -8.40 -15.23 2.57
C TYR A 8 -8.88 -16.53 1.93
N TYR A 9 -9.61 -17.38 2.66
CA TYR A 9 -10.09 -18.65 2.12
C TYR A 9 -11.21 -18.46 1.11
N ARG A 10 -12.11 -17.48 1.30
CA ARG A 10 -13.17 -17.18 0.33
C ARG A 10 -12.63 -16.68 -1.01
N LEU A 11 -11.49 -15.98 -1.00
CA LEU A 11 -10.80 -15.56 -2.22
C LEU A 11 -10.07 -16.72 -2.92
N GLY A 12 -9.92 -17.89 -2.29
CA GLY A 12 -9.18 -19.03 -2.84
C GLY A 12 -7.79 -19.25 -2.23
N GLY A 13 -7.46 -18.56 -1.13
CA GLY A 13 -6.24 -18.76 -0.37
C GLY A 13 -4.98 -18.22 -1.04
N LEU A 14 -3.86 -18.91 -0.82
CA LEU A 14 -2.51 -18.40 -1.14
C LEU A 14 -2.36 -18.00 -2.61
N GLU A 15 -2.82 -18.84 -3.51
CA GLU A 15 -2.62 -18.64 -4.94
C GLU A 15 -3.39 -17.41 -5.44
N SER A 16 -4.61 -17.18 -4.94
CA SER A 16 -5.37 -15.97 -5.25
C SER A 16 -4.71 -14.71 -4.68
N VAL A 17 -4.18 -14.76 -3.45
CA VAL A 17 -3.49 -13.62 -2.83
C VAL A 17 -2.18 -13.29 -3.56
N LYS A 18 -1.36 -14.31 -3.86
CA LYS A 18 -0.14 -14.15 -4.68
C LYS A 18 -0.46 -13.54 -6.03
N PHE A 19 -1.49 -14.05 -6.67
CA PHE A 19 -1.91 -13.58 -7.97
C PHE A 19 -2.35 -12.12 -7.91
N LEU A 20 -3.22 -11.76 -6.96
CA LEU A 20 -3.68 -10.39 -6.77
C LEU A 20 -2.53 -9.43 -6.48
N ALA A 21 -1.67 -9.75 -5.50
CA ALA A 21 -0.51 -8.93 -5.15
C ALA A 21 0.40 -8.66 -6.35
N ARG A 22 0.76 -9.71 -7.09
CA ARG A 22 1.59 -9.61 -8.30
C ARG A 22 0.93 -8.74 -9.36
N ILE A 23 -0.37 -8.93 -9.63
CA ILE A 23 -1.07 -8.18 -10.67
C ILE A 23 -1.21 -6.71 -10.30
N LEU A 24 -1.56 -6.39 -9.06
CA LEU A 24 -1.70 -4.99 -8.63
C LEU A 24 -0.37 -4.24 -8.77
N VAL A 25 0.74 -4.82 -8.30
CA VAL A 25 2.07 -4.22 -8.46
C VAL A 25 2.46 -4.10 -9.94
N THR A 26 2.28 -5.17 -10.73
CA THR A 26 2.63 -5.15 -12.17
C THR A 26 1.86 -4.06 -12.91
N ARG A 27 0.56 -3.90 -12.65
CA ARG A 27 -0.28 -2.88 -13.29
C ARG A 27 0.04 -1.48 -12.80
N ALA A 28 0.37 -1.31 -11.52
CA ALA A 28 0.83 -0.03 -10.98
C ALA A 28 2.11 0.42 -11.68
N MET A 29 3.08 -0.47 -11.84
CA MET A 29 4.32 -0.18 -12.57
C MET A 29 4.09 0.23 -14.03
N LEU A 30 3.07 -0.32 -14.68
CA LEU A 30 2.74 -0.02 -16.08
C LEU A 30 1.80 1.19 -16.25
N ASN A 31 1.22 1.70 -15.16
CA ASN A 31 0.27 2.80 -15.23
C ASN A 31 1.01 4.13 -15.49
N PRO A 32 0.54 4.96 -16.46
CA PRO A 32 1.25 6.19 -16.83
C PRO A 32 1.25 7.26 -15.73
N THR A 33 0.30 7.23 -14.80
CA THR A 33 0.17 8.19 -13.71
C THR A 33 1.08 7.82 -12.54
N ILE A 34 1.11 6.55 -12.13
CA ILE A 34 1.80 6.12 -10.90
C ILE A 34 3.07 5.30 -11.13
N GLY A 35 3.27 4.72 -12.31
CA GLY A 35 4.35 3.75 -12.57
C GLY A 35 5.76 4.29 -12.33
N HIS A 36 5.94 5.61 -12.45
CA HIS A 36 7.22 6.28 -12.21
C HIS A 36 7.76 6.06 -10.78
N ILE A 37 6.91 5.74 -9.80
CA ILE A 37 7.31 5.41 -8.43
C ILE A 37 8.30 4.22 -8.41
N TRP A 38 8.18 3.28 -9.34
CA TRP A 38 9.05 2.10 -9.39
C TRP A 38 10.31 2.28 -10.25
N ASN A 39 10.53 3.44 -10.91
CA ASN A 39 11.65 3.64 -11.86
C ASN A 39 13.05 3.44 -11.25
N HIS A 40 13.17 3.49 -9.94
CA HIS A 40 14.44 3.34 -9.22
C HIS A 40 14.61 1.96 -8.56
N LYS A 41 13.60 1.09 -8.62
CA LYS A 41 13.64 -0.23 -8.01
C LYS A 41 14.31 -1.24 -8.94
N THR A 42 15.11 -2.09 -8.35
CA THR A 42 15.66 -3.30 -8.97
C THR A 42 14.60 -4.41 -9.02
N GLU A 43 14.84 -5.43 -9.85
CA GLU A 43 13.99 -6.62 -9.89
C GLU A 43 13.83 -7.28 -8.51
N ALA A 44 14.94 -7.40 -7.76
CA ALA A 44 14.93 -8.01 -6.43
C ALA A 44 14.04 -7.24 -5.45
N GLU A 45 14.11 -5.90 -5.45
CA GLU A 45 13.26 -5.06 -4.59
C GLU A 45 11.78 -5.17 -4.94
N VAL A 46 11.43 -5.31 -6.23
CA VAL A 46 10.04 -5.54 -6.65
C VAL A 46 9.56 -6.93 -6.22
N GLN A 47 10.40 -7.96 -6.32
CA GLN A 47 10.07 -9.31 -5.85
C GLN A 47 9.86 -9.36 -4.32
N GLU A 48 10.70 -8.64 -3.57
CA GLU A 48 10.55 -8.48 -2.12
C GLU A 48 9.26 -7.75 -1.76
N GLU A 49 8.93 -6.65 -2.46
CA GLU A 49 7.68 -5.91 -2.30
C GLU A 49 6.45 -6.80 -2.54
N ILE A 50 6.43 -7.57 -3.63
CA ILE A 50 5.33 -8.50 -3.91
C ILE A 50 5.22 -9.56 -2.82
N SER A 51 6.35 -10.11 -2.36
CA SER A 51 6.37 -11.15 -1.31
C SER A 51 5.83 -10.60 0.02
N GLY A 52 6.28 -9.41 0.42
CA GLY A 52 5.76 -8.71 1.61
C GLY A 52 4.29 -8.35 1.47
N PHE A 53 3.84 -7.98 0.26
CA PHE A 53 2.43 -7.69 0.03
C PHE A 53 1.55 -8.94 0.16
N VAL A 54 2.03 -10.11 -0.28
CA VAL A 54 1.34 -11.39 -0.05
C VAL A 54 1.21 -11.72 1.43
N GLU A 55 2.28 -11.55 2.20
CA GLU A 55 2.23 -11.75 3.65
C GLU A 55 1.27 -10.77 4.33
N PHE A 56 1.32 -9.50 3.93
CA PHE A 56 0.45 -8.45 4.46
C PHE A 56 -1.03 -8.75 4.22
N LEU A 57 -1.41 -9.03 2.97
CA LEU A 57 -2.78 -9.39 2.60
C LEU A 57 -3.20 -10.70 3.28
N GLY A 58 -2.32 -11.70 3.24
CA GLY A 58 -2.56 -13.00 3.84
C GLY A 58 -2.86 -12.92 5.33
N MET A 59 -2.06 -12.16 6.08
CA MET A 59 -2.25 -11.96 7.52
C MET A 59 -3.57 -11.23 7.81
N HIS A 60 -3.85 -10.12 7.12
CA HIS A 60 -5.02 -9.28 7.41
C HIS A 60 -6.34 -9.90 6.94
N TRP A 61 -6.31 -10.79 5.95
CA TRP A 61 -7.51 -11.47 5.46
C TRP A 61 -7.80 -12.79 6.18
N GLY A 62 -7.05 -13.10 7.25
CA GLY A 62 -7.25 -14.28 8.09
C GLY A 62 -6.66 -15.56 7.50
N GLY A 63 -5.59 -15.44 6.73
CA GLY A 63 -4.73 -16.55 6.30
C GLY A 63 -3.60 -16.81 7.30
N PRO A 64 -2.77 -17.84 7.06
CA PRO A 64 -1.76 -18.32 8.02
C PRO A 64 -0.46 -17.48 8.04
N HIS A 65 -0.45 -16.33 7.35
CA HIS A 65 0.76 -15.54 7.17
C HIS A 65 1.02 -14.66 8.38
N THR A 66 2.30 -14.35 8.60
CA THR A 66 2.72 -13.29 9.53
C THR A 66 3.51 -12.27 8.74
N TYR A 67 3.03 -11.04 8.70
CA TYR A 67 3.72 -9.93 8.05
C TYR A 67 4.71 -9.30 9.02
N HIS A 68 5.97 -9.18 8.58
CA HIS A 68 7.05 -8.62 9.37
C HIS A 68 7.57 -7.27 8.83
N GLY A 69 6.96 -6.78 7.74
CA GLY A 69 7.35 -5.52 7.13
C GLY A 69 6.87 -4.29 7.93
N PRO A 70 7.26 -3.09 7.46
CA PRO A 70 6.84 -1.85 8.09
C PRO A 70 5.33 -1.63 7.98
N ASP A 71 4.77 -0.83 8.89
CA ASP A 71 3.39 -0.38 8.74
C ASP A 71 3.20 0.45 7.44
N MET A 72 1.94 0.66 7.03
CA MET A 72 1.63 1.34 5.76
C MET A 72 2.07 2.81 5.74
N ALA A 73 2.09 3.50 6.89
CA ALA A 73 2.61 4.87 6.94
C ALA A 73 4.12 4.88 6.68
N THR A 74 4.85 4.02 7.39
CA THR A 74 6.31 3.89 7.27
C THR A 74 6.71 3.45 5.87
N SER A 75 5.96 2.51 5.28
CA SER A 75 6.24 1.97 3.94
C SER A 75 6.09 3.01 2.82
N HIS A 76 5.14 3.93 2.94
CA HIS A 76 4.80 4.91 1.90
C HIS A 76 5.32 6.34 2.19
N ARG A 77 5.92 6.56 3.37
CA ARG A 77 6.45 7.86 3.77
C ARG A 77 7.55 8.33 2.82
N GLY A 78 7.47 9.59 2.42
CA GLY A 78 8.46 10.19 1.54
C GLY A 78 8.22 9.96 0.04
N MET A 79 7.17 9.19 -0.32
CA MET A 79 6.85 8.91 -1.73
C MET A 79 6.06 10.02 -2.42
N GLY A 80 5.43 10.94 -1.69
CA GLY A 80 4.64 12.01 -2.31
C GLY A 80 3.34 11.53 -2.94
N ILE A 81 2.73 10.47 -2.43
CA ILE A 81 1.51 9.90 -3.02
C ILE A 81 0.38 10.92 -2.91
N THR A 82 -0.17 11.30 -4.07
CA THR A 82 -1.24 12.28 -4.21
C THR A 82 -2.61 11.62 -4.27
N GLU A 83 -3.66 12.44 -4.14
CA GLU A 83 -5.05 12.02 -4.40
C GLU A 83 -5.22 11.48 -5.82
N GLU A 84 -4.57 12.10 -6.82
CA GLU A 84 -4.58 11.62 -8.21
C GLU A 84 -3.98 10.21 -8.35
N TYR A 85 -2.86 9.94 -7.66
CA TYR A 85 -2.22 8.62 -7.71
C TYR A 85 -3.09 7.57 -7.05
N TRP A 86 -3.72 7.94 -5.94
CA TRP A 86 -4.66 7.09 -5.24
C TRP A 86 -5.89 6.76 -6.10
N ASP A 87 -6.48 7.75 -6.74
CA ASP A 87 -7.64 7.56 -7.59
C ASP A 87 -7.29 6.72 -8.83
N ALA A 88 -6.13 6.94 -9.45
CA ALA A 88 -5.63 6.13 -10.56
C ALA A 88 -5.40 4.66 -10.14
N LEU A 89 -4.86 4.41 -8.93
CA LEU A 89 -4.72 3.06 -8.39
C LEU A 89 -6.06 2.32 -8.36
N PHE A 90 -7.12 2.96 -7.87
CA PHE A 90 -8.41 2.29 -7.76
C PHE A 90 -9.15 2.21 -9.10
N ALA A 91 -9.15 3.28 -9.88
CA ALA A 91 -9.90 3.36 -11.14
C ALA A 91 -9.30 2.47 -12.24
N ASP A 92 -7.97 2.46 -12.38
CA ASP A 92 -7.31 1.82 -13.51
C ASP A 92 -6.81 0.41 -13.19
N ILE A 93 -6.65 0.07 -11.91
CA ILE A 93 -5.93 -1.15 -11.49
C ILE A 93 -6.78 -2.03 -10.60
N VAL A 94 -7.17 -1.56 -9.42
CA VAL A 94 -7.83 -2.39 -8.39
C VAL A 94 -9.25 -2.77 -8.80
N THR A 95 -10.08 -1.79 -9.19
CA THR A 95 -11.49 -2.06 -9.53
C THR A 95 -11.62 -2.95 -10.78
N PRO A 96 -10.89 -2.68 -11.89
CA PRO A 96 -10.96 -3.54 -13.07
C PRO A 96 -10.46 -4.97 -12.82
N ALA A 97 -9.53 -5.16 -11.87
CA ALA A 97 -9.04 -6.49 -11.50
C ALA A 97 -10.14 -7.40 -10.95
N TYR A 98 -11.13 -6.86 -10.23
CA TYR A 98 -12.18 -7.69 -9.63
C TYR A 98 -13.01 -8.44 -10.67
N GLU A 99 -13.43 -7.75 -11.74
CA GLU A 99 -14.24 -8.34 -12.81
C GLU A 99 -13.43 -9.36 -13.60
N GLU A 100 -12.18 -9.03 -13.96
CA GLU A 100 -11.30 -9.90 -14.73
C GLU A 100 -11.00 -11.22 -14.01
N PHE A 101 -10.90 -11.19 -12.69
CA PHE A 101 -10.62 -12.37 -11.88
C PHE A 101 -11.87 -13.05 -11.33
N GLY A 102 -13.06 -12.56 -11.69
CA GLY A 102 -14.32 -13.12 -11.22
C GLY A 102 -14.45 -13.09 -9.70
N ILE A 103 -13.83 -12.11 -9.04
CA ILE A 103 -13.97 -11.93 -7.58
C ILE A 103 -15.43 -11.57 -7.32
N PRO A 104 -16.17 -12.36 -6.50
CA PRO A 104 -17.56 -12.06 -6.26
C PRO A 104 -17.71 -10.70 -5.55
N ARG A 105 -18.82 -10.02 -5.80
CA ARG A 105 -19.05 -8.63 -5.35
C ARG A 105 -18.77 -8.43 -3.86
N ARG A 106 -19.21 -9.38 -3.03
CA ARG A 106 -19.02 -9.30 -1.57
C ARG A 106 -17.54 -9.24 -1.23
N GLU A 107 -16.74 -10.18 -1.76
CA GLU A 107 -15.30 -10.22 -1.53
C GLU A 107 -14.61 -8.98 -2.10
N ALA A 108 -15.02 -8.49 -3.28
CA ALA A 108 -14.50 -7.27 -3.86
C ALA A 108 -14.76 -6.04 -2.97
N GLU A 109 -15.96 -5.89 -2.41
CA GLU A 109 -16.30 -4.82 -1.46
C GLU A 109 -15.44 -4.89 -0.18
N GLU A 110 -15.19 -6.09 0.33
CA GLU A 110 -14.33 -6.29 1.51
C GLU A 110 -12.86 -5.97 1.22
N VAL A 111 -12.34 -6.37 0.04
CA VAL A 111 -10.98 -6.02 -0.41
C VAL A 111 -10.84 -4.51 -0.61
N ASP A 112 -11.79 -3.88 -1.29
CA ASP A 112 -11.78 -2.44 -1.56
C ASP A 112 -11.84 -1.64 -0.25
N ALA A 113 -12.75 -1.99 0.67
CA ALA A 113 -12.83 -1.35 1.98
C ALA A 113 -11.53 -1.51 2.78
N PHE A 114 -10.92 -2.69 2.76
CA PHE A 114 -9.64 -2.94 3.42
C PHE A 114 -8.52 -2.05 2.84
N LEU A 115 -8.31 -2.08 1.52
CA LEU A 115 -7.27 -1.27 0.89
C LEU A 115 -7.52 0.22 1.11
N ARG A 116 -8.79 0.66 1.04
CA ARG A 116 -9.15 2.07 1.22
C ARG A 116 -8.94 2.59 2.63
N SER A 117 -8.97 1.72 3.63
CA SER A 117 -8.74 2.11 5.03
C SER A 117 -7.38 2.78 5.26
N PHE A 118 -6.39 2.51 4.40
CA PHE A 118 -5.04 3.06 4.50
C PHE A 118 -4.87 4.44 3.85
N LYS A 119 -5.90 4.99 3.18
CA LYS A 119 -5.79 6.27 2.46
C LYS A 119 -5.18 7.37 3.31
N SER A 120 -5.66 7.51 4.54
CA SER A 120 -5.25 8.58 5.48
C SER A 120 -3.77 8.54 5.89
N VAL A 121 -3.11 7.38 5.75
CA VAL A 121 -1.69 7.22 6.12
C VAL A 121 -0.77 7.12 4.90
N ILE A 122 -1.33 6.97 3.70
CA ILE A 122 -0.60 6.85 2.43
C ILE A 122 -0.62 8.18 1.66
N VAL A 123 -1.79 8.81 1.55
CA VAL A 123 -1.98 10.00 0.71
C VAL A 123 -1.61 11.26 1.48
N GLY A 124 -0.75 12.09 0.88
CA GLY A 124 -0.38 13.41 1.41
C GLY A 124 0.93 13.47 2.18
N SER A 125 1.68 12.37 2.31
CA SER A 125 3.06 12.44 2.81
C SER A 125 3.88 13.33 1.88
N PRO A 126 4.64 14.32 2.38
CA PRO A 126 5.56 15.05 1.52
C PRO A 126 6.65 14.13 0.98
N THR A 127 7.23 14.46 -0.17
CA THR A 127 8.36 13.69 -0.69
C THR A 127 9.61 13.93 0.15
N PHE A 128 10.50 12.93 0.22
CA PHE A 128 11.79 13.11 0.89
C PHE A 128 12.59 14.26 0.27
N LYS A 129 12.54 14.40 -1.06
CA LYS A 129 13.23 15.45 -1.82
C LYS A 129 12.70 16.84 -1.49
N GLU A 130 11.38 17.03 -1.38
CA GLU A 130 10.79 18.32 -1.00
C GLU A 130 11.22 18.73 0.40
N VAL A 131 11.19 17.80 1.37
CA VAL A 131 11.61 18.09 2.75
C VAL A 131 13.09 18.46 2.80
N LEU A 132 13.97 17.72 2.11
CA LEU A 132 15.39 18.04 2.04
C LEU A 132 15.65 19.39 1.34
N THR A 133 14.91 19.70 0.28
CA THR A 133 15.04 20.98 -0.44
C THR A 133 14.64 22.16 0.44
N ALA A 134 13.58 22.00 1.24
CA ALA A 134 13.13 23.02 2.19
C ALA A 134 14.02 23.13 3.43
N ASN A 135 14.77 22.08 3.77
CA ASN A 135 15.65 22.02 4.95
C ASN A 135 17.04 21.51 4.54
N PRO A 136 17.91 22.36 3.97
CA PRO A 136 19.22 21.94 3.45
C PRO A 136 20.16 21.32 4.51
N ASP A 137 19.96 21.69 5.77
CA ASP A 137 20.73 21.18 6.92
C ASP A 137 20.09 19.93 7.55
N MET A 138 19.09 19.30 6.91
CA MET A 138 18.45 18.08 7.39
C MET A 138 19.49 16.97 7.57
N ASP A 139 19.51 16.35 8.74
CA ASP A 139 20.25 15.10 8.93
C ASP A 139 19.54 14.01 8.11
N VAL A 140 20.17 13.63 7.00
CA VAL A 140 19.67 12.63 6.05
C VAL A 140 19.58 11.24 6.69
N MET A 141 20.46 10.93 7.66
CA MET A 141 20.47 9.63 8.33
C MET A 141 19.29 9.50 9.30
N GLU A 142 18.91 10.61 9.93
CA GLU A 142 17.71 10.68 10.78
C GLU A 142 16.43 10.93 9.96
N GLY A 143 16.56 11.37 8.71
CA GLY A 143 15.46 11.56 7.76
C GLY A 143 14.52 12.71 8.14
N MET A 144 13.28 12.67 7.63
CA MET A 144 12.30 13.77 7.75
C MET A 144 12.01 14.21 9.20
N LYS A 145 12.16 13.30 10.18
CA LYS A 145 11.96 13.60 11.60
C LYS A 145 13.02 14.54 12.19
N SER A 146 14.22 14.61 11.59
CA SER A 146 15.30 15.48 12.09
C SER A 146 14.95 16.96 11.99
N VAL A 147 14.05 17.29 11.06
CA VAL A 147 13.52 18.64 10.82
C VAL A 147 12.06 18.76 11.26
N GLY A 148 11.59 17.86 12.13
CA GLY A 148 10.27 17.93 12.75
C GLY A 148 9.10 17.51 11.86
N VAL A 149 9.33 16.97 10.66
CA VAL A 149 8.27 16.46 9.79
C VAL A 149 7.84 15.08 10.29
N ILE A 150 6.59 14.97 10.75
CA ILE A 150 5.96 13.74 11.25
C ILE A 150 4.81 13.37 10.32
N TRP A 151 4.79 12.13 9.84
CA TRP A 151 3.73 11.58 8.99
C TRP A 151 3.30 10.18 9.46
N PRO A 152 1.98 9.88 9.49
CA PRO A 152 0.87 10.85 9.40
C PRO A 152 0.98 11.87 10.54
N ALA A 153 0.37 13.06 10.36
CA ALA A 153 0.29 14.01 11.45
C ALA A 153 -0.32 13.31 12.67
N ARG A 154 0.25 13.51 13.86
CA ARG A 154 -0.38 13.00 15.08
C ARG A 154 -1.80 13.53 15.09
N ALA A 155 -2.79 12.64 15.22
CA ALA A 155 -4.15 13.05 15.49
C ALA A 155 -4.05 14.04 16.64
N SER A 156 -4.46 15.29 16.42
CA SER A 156 -4.61 16.24 17.52
C SER A 156 -5.44 15.51 18.55
N ALA A 157 -4.92 15.32 19.76
CA ALA A 157 -5.70 14.78 20.86
C ALA A 157 -6.94 15.67 20.95
N GLN A 158 -8.06 15.20 20.39
CA GLN A 158 -9.34 15.84 20.61
C GLN A 158 -9.60 15.57 22.08
N SER A 159 -9.36 16.61 22.87
CA SER A 159 -9.87 16.75 24.21
C SER A 159 -11.31 16.28 24.22
N GLN A 160 -11.62 15.42 25.19
CA GLN A 160 -12.96 14.92 25.53
C GLN A 160 -14.03 16.02 25.53
#